data_AF-A0A917NDJ5-F1
#
_entry.id   AF-A0A917NDJ5-F1
#
_cell.length_a   1.000
_cell.length_b   1.000
_cell.length_c   1.000
_cell.angle_alpha   90.00
_cell.angle_beta   90.00
_cell.angle_gamma   90.00
#
_symmetry.space_group_name_H-M   'P 1'
#
loop_
_entity.id
_entity.type
_entity.pdbx_description
1 polymer ?
#
loop_
_entity_poly.entity_id
_entity_poly.type
_entity_poly.pdbx_seq_one_letter_code
_entity_poly.pdbx_strand_id
1 'polypeptide(L)' 'MLRPVHFEIHVSDVERARAFYATVFGWRFQQWEDNPYWLVFTGTGPGIDGGMRLRSGPEPTDDTPITGFATTMEVADMDS' A
#
# COMPACT_ATOMS: atom_id res chain seq x y z
N MET A 1 -3.96 -16.46 15.25
CA MET A 1 -4.26 -15.07 15.67
C MET A 1 -4.40 -14.26 14.40
N LEU A 2 -5.50 -13.51 14.26
CA LEU A 2 -5.71 -12.63 13.11
C LEU A 2 -4.68 -11.50 13.14
N ARG A 3 -4.06 -11.20 11.98
CA ARG A 3 -3.06 -10.14 11.83
C ARG A 3 -3.24 -9.48 10.46
N PRO A 4 -2.73 -8.24 10.27
CA PRO A 4 -2.65 -7.62 8.95
C PRO A 4 -2.06 -8.56 7.92
N VAL A 5 -2.68 -8.65 6.74
CA VAL A 5 -2.18 -9.43 5.60
C VAL A 5 -1.81 -8.55 4.41
N HIS A 6 -2.27 -7.30 4.40
CA HIS A 6 -2.06 -6.35 3.30
C HIS A 6 -1.99 -4.92 3.84
N PHE A 7 -1.07 -4.09 3.34
CA PHE A 7 -1.02 -2.65 3.63
C PHE A 7 -1.37 -1.84 2.38
N GLU A 8 -1.85 -0.61 2.55
CA GLU A 8 -2.02 0.33 1.44
C GLU A 8 -1.19 1.60 1.62
N ILE A 9 -0.45 2.00 0.58
CA ILE A 9 0.27 3.26 0.50
C ILE A 9 -0.45 4.21 -0.46
N HIS A 10 -0.85 5.36 0.05
CA HIS A 10 -1.46 6.43 -0.76
C HIS A 10 -0.40 7.46 -1.15
N VAL A 11 -0.18 7.63 -2.44
CA VAL A 11 0.88 8.50 -2.98
C VAL A 11 0.30 9.58 -3.89
N SER A 12 0.93 10.75 -3.92
CA SER A 12 0.58 11.83 -4.86
C SER A 12 1.25 11.64 -6.23
N ASP A 13 2.35 10.90 -6.27
CA ASP A 13 3.11 10.56 -7.49
C ASP A 13 3.54 9.09 -7.41
N VAL A 14 2.88 8.26 -8.22
CA VAL A 14 3.09 6.80 -8.25
C VAL A 14 4.45 6.45 -8.82
N GLU A 15 4.87 7.11 -9.90
CA GLU A 15 6.12 6.76 -10.57
C GLU A 15 7.33 7.12 -9.70
N ARG A 16 7.31 8.30 -9.06
CA ARG A 16 8.34 8.67 -8.09
C ARG A 16 8.39 7.72 -6.91
N ALA A 17 7.24 7.34 -6.36
CA ALA A 17 7.18 6.41 -5.23
C ALA A 17 7.70 5.02 -5.61
N ARG A 18 7.23 4.45 -6.72
CA ARG A 18 7.69 3.15 -7.23
C ARG A 18 9.20 3.14 -7.45
N ALA A 19 9.75 4.18 -8.08
CA ALA A 19 11.19 4.31 -8.29
C ALA A 19 11.97 4.32 -6.97
N PHE A 20 11.51 5.07 -5.98
CA PHE A 20 12.11 5.11 -4.64
C PHE A 20 12.07 3.74 -3.97
N TYR A 21 10.90 3.11 -3.86
CA TYR A 21 10.76 1.85 -3.14
C TYR A 21 11.45 0.68 -3.84
N ALA A 22 11.46 0.67 -5.18
CA ALA A 22 12.23 -0.29 -5.95
C ALA A 22 13.74 -0.11 -5.73
N THR A 23 14.24 1.13 -5.70
CA THR A 23 15.67 1.42 -5.55
C THR A 23 16.18 1.15 -4.14
N VAL A 24 15.45 1.61 -3.13
CA VAL A 24 15.91 1.55 -1.73
C VAL A 24 15.64 0.20 -1.10
N PHE A 25 14.47 -0.39 -1.36
CA PHE A 25 14.02 -1.62 -0.70
C PHE A 25 13.98 -2.83 -1.63
N GLY A 26 14.22 -2.67 -2.94
CA GLY A 26 14.13 -3.76 -3.90
C GLY A 26 12.69 -4.25 -4.15
N TRP A 27 11.68 -3.47 -3.78
CA TRP A 27 10.28 -3.86 -3.96
C TRP A 27 9.88 -3.91 -5.43
N ARG A 28 8.96 -4.82 -5.76
CA ARG A 28 8.42 -4.96 -7.12
C ARG A 28 6.97 -4.51 -7.15
N PHE A 29 6.55 -4.01 -8.32
CA PHE A 29 5.23 -3.42 -8.51
C PHE A 29 4.57 -4.02 -9.75
N GLN A 30 3.29 -4.37 -9.64
CA GLN A 30 2.47 -4.81 -10.77
C GLN A 30 1.17 -4.01 -10.76
N GLN A 31 0.87 -3.32 -11.87
CA GLN A 31 -0.41 -2.64 -11.99
C GLN A 31 -1.54 -3.67 -12.07
N TRP A 32 -2.61 -3.43 -11.32
CA TRP A 32 -3.79 -4.27 -11.35
C TRP A 32 -4.68 -3.84 -12.51
N GLU A 33 -4.59 -4.60 -13.62
CA GLU A 33 -5.33 -4.31 -14.85
C GLU A 33 -5.10 -2.85 -15.28
N ASP A 34 -6.15 -2.16 -15.73
CA ASP A 34 -6.12 -0.75 -16.12
C ASP A 34 -6.48 0.19 -14.96
N ASN A 35 -6.51 -0.31 -13.72
CA ASN A 35 -6.83 0.52 -12.56
C ASN A 35 -5.61 1.32 -12.08
N PRO A 36 -5.79 2.51 -11.49
CA PRO A 36 -4.72 3.28 -10.85
C PRO A 36 -4.35 2.68 -9.47
N TYR A 37 -4.06 1.38 -9.48
CA TYR A 37 -3.72 0.57 -8.32
C TYR A 37 -2.60 -0.41 -8.67
N TRP A 38 -1.62 -0.54 -7.78
CA TRP A 38 -0.45 -1.39 -7.98
C TRP A 38 -0.29 -2.34 -6.80
N LEU A 39 -0.20 -3.64 -7.10
CA LEU A 39 0.27 -4.64 -6.16
C LEU A 39 1.75 -4.41 -5.86
N VAL A 40 2.09 -4.43 -4.58
CA VAL A 40 3.43 -4.20 -4.05
C VAL A 40 3.94 -5.50 -3.47
N PHE A 41 5.00 -6.05 -4.07
CA PHE A 41 5.69 -7.24 -3.60
C PHE A 41 6.94 -6.84 -2.83
N THR A 42 6.98 -7.21 -1.56
CA THR A 42 7.99 -6.76 -0.59
C THR A 42 9.12 -7.77 -0.38
N GLY A 43 8.97 -9.01 -0.86
CA GLY A 43 9.99 -10.05 -0.79
C GLY A 43 9.39 -11.45 -0.69
N THR A 44 10.20 -12.41 -0.23
CA THR A 44 9.82 -13.84 -0.09
C THR A 44 9.98 -14.35 1.35
N GLY A 45 10.39 -13.50 2.29
CA GLY A 45 10.57 -13.83 3.70
C GLY A 45 9.37 -13.43 4.58
N PRO A 46 9.54 -13.42 5.91
CA PRO A 46 8.52 -12.92 6.83
C PRO A 46 8.13 -11.47 6.49
N GLY A 47 6.83 -11.21 6.39
CA GLY A 47 6.32 -9.90 5.99
C GLY A 47 4.89 -9.99 5.52
N ILE A 48 4.42 -8.88 4.94
CA ILE A 48 3.16 -8.78 4.22
C ILE A 48 3.41 -7.97 2.95
N ASP A 49 2.70 -8.31 1.89
CA ASP A 49 2.65 -7.50 0.67
C ASP A 49 1.59 -6.40 0.82
N GLY A 50 1.44 -5.59 -0.22
CA GLY A 50 0.55 -4.44 -0.14
C GLY A 50 0.09 -3.91 -1.47
N GLY A 51 -0.47 -2.71 -1.38
CA GLY A 51 -1.06 -1.96 -2.46
C GLY A 51 -0.52 -0.55 -2.46
N MET A 52 -0.41 0.03 -3.65
CA MET A 52 -0.15 1.44 -3.84
C MET A 52 -1.22 2.02 -4.74
N ARG A 53 -1.72 3.19 -4.39
CA ARG A 53 -2.70 3.91 -5.19
C ARG A 53 -2.52 5.41 -5.09
N LEU A 54 -3.12 6.12 -6.04
CA LEU A 54 -3.22 7.57 -5.92
C LEU A 54 -4.03 7.96 -4.69
N ARG A 55 -3.50 8.90 -3.94
CA ARG A 55 -4.20 9.53 -2.81
C ARG A 55 -5.45 10.22 -3.33
N SER A 56 -6.56 10.02 -2.64
CA SER A 56 -7.77 10.80 -2.84
C SER A 56 -7.80 12.00 -1.88
N GLY A 57 -8.16 13.18 -2.38
CA GLY A 57 -8.19 14.41 -1.61
C GLY A 57 -6.91 15.26 -1.74
N PRO A 58 -6.90 16.48 -1.14
CA PRO A 58 -5.76 17.37 -1.19
C PRO A 58 -4.55 16.80 -0.44
N GLU A 59 -3.36 17.30 -0.75
CA GLU A 59 -2.15 16.97 -0.01
C GLU A 59 -2.27 17.47 1.44
N PRO A 60 -1.84 16.67 2.44
CA PRO A 60 -1.75 17.12 3.82
C PRO A 60 -0.85 18.36 3.93
N THR A 61 -1.27 19.35 4.72
CA THR A 61 -0.40 20.45 5.17
C THR A 61 0.44 20.01 6.37
N ASP A 62 1.46 20.80 6.74
CA ASP A 62 2.34 20.50 7.88
C ASP A 62 1.57 20.31 9.21
N ASP A 63 0.45 21.01 9.39
CA ASP A 63 -0.42 20.91 10.57
C ASP A 63 -1.43 19.74 10.49
N THR A 64 -1.46 19.01 9.37
CA THR A 64 -2.37 17.87 9.21
C THR A 64 -1.88 16.71 10.08
N PRO A 65 -2.70 16.20 11.02
CA PRO A 65 -2.29 15.06 11.83
C PRO A 65 -2.08 13.84 10.95
N ILE A 66 -1.10 12.99 11.33
CA ILE A 66 -0.90 11.68 10.69
C ILE A 66 -2.25 10.95 10.74
N THR A 67 -2.84 10.74 9.57
CA THR A 67 -4.19 10.19 9.46
C THR A 67 -4.14 8.82 8.81
N GLY A 68 -4.29 7.80 9.66
CA GLY A 68 -4.61 6.44 9.26
C GLY A 68 -3.41 5.51 9.02
N PHE A 69 -3.72 4.23 9.17
CA PHE A 69 -2.91 3.10 8.73
C PHE A 69 -3.87 2.18 7.99
N ALA A 70 -3.84 2.23 6.65
CA ALA A 70 -4.75 1.43 5.82
C ALA A 70 -4.20 0.01 5.69
N THR A 71 -4.94 -0.95 6.22
CA THR A 71 -4.56 -2.36 6.21
C THR A 71 -5.78 -3.26 6.10
N THR A 72 -5.58 -4.44 5.54
CA THR A 72 -6.59 -5.50 5.46
C THR A 72 -6.27 -6.61 6.47
N MET A 73 -7.31 -7.03 7.20
CA MET A 73 -7.30 -8.24 8.01
C MET A 73 -8.08 -9.33 7.25
N GLU A 74 -7.48 -10.48 7.04
CA GLU A 74 -8.17 -11.63 6.44
C GLU A 74 -8.95 -12.38 7.52
N VAL A 75 -10.24 -12.62 7.28
CA VAL A 75 -11.12 -13.41 8.14
C VAL A 75 -11.79 -14.51 7.30
N ALA A 76 -12.11 -15.63 7.93
CA ALA A 76 -12.75 -16.76 7.23
C ALA A 76 -14.19 -16.43 6.81
N ASP A 77 -14.88 -15.63 7.63
CA ASP A 77 -16.23 -15.14 7.41
C ASP A 77 -16.36 -13.78 8.11
N MET A 78 -17.03 -12.83 7.46
CA MET A 78 -17.30 -11.49 8.00
C MET A 78 -18.65 -11.44 8.73
N ASP A 79 -19.58 -12.34 8.39
CA ASP A 79 -20.97 -12.32 8.84
C ASP A 79 -21.27 -13.35 9.95
N SER A 80 -20.28 -14.17 10.33
CA SER A 80 -20.40 -15.20 11.37
C SER A 80 -20.46 -14.64 12.79
#